data_AF-A0A966K7X6-F1
#
_entry.id   AF-A0A966K7X6-F1
#
_cell.length_a   1.000
_cell.length_b   1.000
_cell.length_c   1.000
_cell.angle_alpha   90.00
_cell.angle_beta   90.00
_cell.angle_gamma   90.00
#
_symmetry.space_group_name_H-M   'P 1'
#
loop_
_entity.id
_entity.type
_entity.pdbx_description
1 polymer ?
#
loop_
_entity_poly.entity_id
_entity_poly.type
_entity_poly.pdbx_seq_one_letter_code
_entity_poly.pdbx_strand_id
1 'polypeptide(L)'
;MRFITFKKLEGKNFLSFGNTPVTIDLKPGVNAITGSNLDKEDSANGCGKSAITEILYFAIYGNTLREIGNDFITNSFTKGDCEVSLTFDATFNNDTDTYKIVRKLNPTKCALYKNDEDITRSTLAKTNKLIQDLLRTPATVFQHSVIMSANNAQPFMALKKTDRRKFVESVLGLEVFTAMV
;
A
#
# COMPACT_ATOMS: atom_id res chain seq x y z
N MET A 1 -0.83 21.25 9.04
CA MET A 1 -0.17 20.12 8.36
C MET A 1 -0.98 18.86 8.61
N ARG A 2 -1.05 17.94 7.63
CA ARG A 2 -1.70 16.64 7.82
C ARG A 2 -0.63 15.59 8.09
N PHE A 3 -0.78 14.82 9.16
CA PHE A 3 0.13 13.73 9.50
C PHE A 3 -0.58 12.40 9.34
N ILE A 4 0.07 11.45 8.66
CA ILE A 4 -0.43 10.08 8.48
C ILE A 4 0.45 9.14 9.29
N THR A 5 -0.15 8.36 10.18
CA THR A 5 0.54 7.35 10.98
C THR A 5 -0.05 5.97 10.69
N PHE A 6 0.70 5.11 10.01
CA PHE A 6 0.25 3.72 9.79
C PHE A 6 0.31 2.94 11.10
N LYS A 7 -0.75 2.18 11.41
CA LYS A 7 -0.94 1.50 12.70
C LYS A 7 -0.92 -0.01 12.58
N LYS A 8 -1.68 -0.56 11.63
CA LYS A 8 -1.87 -2.00 11.50
C LYS A 8 -1.99 -2.39 10.04
N LEU A 9 -1.26 -3.44 9.66
CA LEU A 9 -1.38 -4.12 8.38
C LEU A 9 -1.88 -5.53 8.63
N GLU A 10 -2.78 -6.02 7.79
CA GLU A 10 -3.24 -7.41 7.84
C GLU A 10 -3.35 -7.97 6.43
N GLY A 11 -2.91 -9.21 6.22
CA GLY A 11 -3.01 -9.90 4.94
C GLY A 11 -3.37 -11.37 5.10
N LYS A 12 -4.32 -11.82 4.29
CA LYS A 12 -4.81 -13.20 4.22
C LYS A 12 -4.90 -13.63 2.76
N ASN A 13 -4.43 -14.83 2.45
CA ASN A 13 -4.38 -15.40 1.10
C ASN A 13 -3.74 -14.43 0.07
N PHE A 14 -2.72 -13.68 0.50
CA PHE A 14 -2.07 -12.64 -0.29
C PHE A 14 -0.59 -12.97 -0.47
N LEU A 15 -0.14 -13.14 -1.72
CA LEU A 15 1.23 -13.54 -2.08
C LEU A 15 1.67 -14.79 -1.29
N SER A 16 2.69 -14.67 -0.46
CA SER A 16 3.22 -15.76 0.38
C SER A 16 2.35 -16.08 1.60
N PHE A 17 1.36 -15.25 1.95
CA PHE A 17 0.53 -15.46 3.12
C PHE A 17 -0.65 -16.37 2.81
N GLY A 18 -0.81 -17.43 3.61
CA GLY A 18 -1.88 -18.40 3.47
C GLY A 18 -3.20 -17.96 4.13
N ASN A 19 -4.03 -18.93 4.49
CA ASN A 19 -5.38 -18.68 4.99
C ASN A 19 -5.42 -18.12 6.41
N THR A 20 -4.37 -18.32 7.20
CA THR A 20 -4.24 -17.67 8.51
C THR A 20 -3.78 -16.22 8.29
N PRO A 21 -4.56 -15.21 8.71
CA PRO A 21 -4.19 -13.82 8.53
C PRO A 21 -2.89 -13.49 9.25
N VAL A 22 -1.99 -12.81 8.56
CA VAL A 22 -0.77 -12.25 9.15
C VAL A 22 -1.07 -10.80 9.52
N THR A 23 -0.92 -10.48 10.81
CA THR A 23 -1.09 -9.13 11.36
C THR A 23 0.27 -8.53 11.70
N ILE A 24 0.47 -7.26 11.34
CA ILE A 24 1.66 -6.48 11.68
C ILE A 24 1.21 -5.16 12.31
N ASP A 25 1.57 -4.94 13.58
CA ASP A 25 1.38 -3.67 14.26
C ASP A 25 2.61 -2.79 14.09
N LEU A 26 2.42 -1.63 13.45
CA LEU A 26 3.46 -0.64 13.22
C LEU A 26 3.50 0.32 14.41
N LYS A 27 4.69 0.44 15.01
CA LYS A 27 4.93 1.35 16.14
C LYS A 27 5.61 2.63 15.66
N PRO A 28 5.45 3.77 16.36
CA PRO A 28 6.27 4.94 16.11
C PRO A 28 7.76 4.62 16.20
N GLY A 29 8.57 5.18 15.29
CA GLY A 29 10.01 4.95 15.23
C GLY A 29 10.42 3.90 14.20
N VAL A 30 11.51 3.19 14.47
CA VAL A 30 12.11 2.21 13.56
C VAL A 30 11.53 0.82 13.83
N ASN A 31 10.88 0.22 12.83
CA ASN A 31 10.38 -1.15 12.89
C ASN A 31 11.26 -2.04 12.01
N ALA A 32 11.95 -3.01 12.62
CA ALA A 32 12.74 -3.99 11.89
C ALA A 32 11.89 -5.24 11.58
N ILE A 33 11.72 -5.54 10.29
CA ILE A 33 11.01 -6.74 9.84
C ILE A 33 12.03 -7.84 9.57
N THR A 34 12.06 -8.86 10.43
CA THR A 34 12.92 -10.04 10.30
C THR A 34 12.10 -11.27 9.99
N GLY A 35 12.75 -12.33 9.50
CA GLY A 35 12.07 -13.61 9.30
C GLY A 35 13.07 -14.74 9.05
N SER A 36 12.72 -15.93 9.53
CA SER A 36 13.45 -17.16 9.29
C SER A 36 12.78 -17.94 8.17
N ASN A 37 13.58 -18.52 7.26
CA ASN A 37 13.06 -19.45 6.27
C ASN A 37 13.25 -20.88 6.78
N LEU A 38 12.14 -21.58 6.99
CA LEU A 38 12.17 -22.96 7.47
C LEU A 38 12.47 -23.97 6.35
N ASP A 39 12.33 -23.55 5.08
CA ASP A 39 12.63 -24.39 3.91
C ASP A 39 14.13 -24.35 3.56
N LYS A 40 14.85 -23.30 3.99
CA LYS A 40 16.28 -23.10 3.72
C LYS A 40 16.95 -22.38 4.89
N GLU A 41 17.59 -23.15 5.76
CA GLU A 41 18.18 -22.68 7.03
C GLU A 41 19.20 -21.53 6.84
N ASP A 42 19.96 -21.51 5.74
CA ASP A 42 20.97 -20.48 5.45
C ASP A 42 20.44 -19.22 4.75
N SER A 43 19.12 -19.03 4.63
CA SER A 43 18.56 -17.92 3.85
C SER A 43 17.36 -17.28 4.53
N ALA A 44 17.49 -16.03 4.97
CA ALA A 44 16.32 -15.25 5.38
C ALA A 44 15.38 -14.91 4.21
N ASN A 45 15.77 -15.08 2.95
CA ASN A 45 14.93 -14.76 1.79
C ASN A 45 13.82 -15.80 1.59
N GLY A 46 12.69 -15.37 1.01
CA GLY A 46 11.54 -16.23 0.75
C GLY A 46 10.51 -16.32 1.87
N CYS A 47 10.80 -15.83 3.08
CA CYS A 47 9.88 -15.90 4.23
C CYS A 47 8.72 -14.87 4.21
N GLY A 48 8.51 -14.15 3.11
CA GLY A 48 7.36 -13.24 2.96
C GLY A 48 7.54 -11.79 3.45
N LYS A 49 8.74 -11.37 3.87
CA LYS A 49 8.99 -9.97 4.33
C LYS A 49 8.53 -8.91 3.33
N SER A 50 8.87 -9.08 2.05
CA SER A 50 8.47 -8.13 1.01
C SER A 50 6.96 -8.11 0.76
N ALA A 51 6.22 -9.17 1.13
CA ALA A 51 4.77 -9.17 1.04
C ALA A 51 4.14 -8.16 2.01
N ILE A 52 4.79 -7.84 3.13
CA ILE A 52 4.29 -6.82 4.09
C ILE A 52 4.26 -5.43 3.43
N THR A 53 5.33 -5.08 2.71
CA THR A 53 5.38 -3.82 1.95
C THR A 53 4.36 -3.80 0.81
N GLU A 54 4.12 -4.94 0.18
CA GLU A 54 3.08 -5.10 -0.84
C GLU A 54 1.67 -4.94 -0.26
N ILE A 55 1.39 -5.42 0.96
CA ILE A 55 0.10 -5.20 1.63
C ILE A 55 -0.16 -3.70 1.79
N LEU A 56 0.83 -2.93 2.27
CA LEU A 56 0.68 -1.48 2.46
C LEU A 56 0.33 -0.80 1.14
N TYR A 57 1.07 -1.12 0.08
CA TYR A 57 0.87 -0.52 -1.23
C TYR A 57 -0.47 -0.94 -1.85
N PHE A 58 -0.79 -2.23 -1.81
CA PHE A 58 -2.03 -2.80 -2.34
C PHE A 58 -3.25 -2.25 -1.60
N ALA A 59 -3.20 -2.13 -0.28
CA ALA A 59 -4.28 -1.53 0.51
C ALA A 59 -4.60 -0.11 0.03
N ILE A 60 -3.59 0.70 -0.26
CA ILE A 60 -3.78 2.08 -0.69
C ILE A 60 -4.26 2.15 -2.15
N TYR A 61 -3.50 1.57 -3.07
CA TYR A 61 -3.66 1.82 -4.51
C TYR A 61 -4.45 0.73 -5.26
N GLY A 62 -4.62 -0.45 -4.67
CA GLY A 62 -5.35 -1.56 -5.27
C GLY A 62 -4.58 -2.32 -6.36
N ASN A 63 -3.29 -2.05 -6.52
CA ASN A 63 -2.36 -2.79 -7.36
C ASN A 63 -1.10 -3.14 -6.58
N THR A 64 -0.26 -4.03 -7.11
CA THR A 64 1.01 -4.45 -6.49
C THR A 64 2.19 -3.65 -7.03
N LEU A 65 3.28 -3.57 -6.27
CA LEU A 65 4.54 -2.92 -6.69
C LEU A 65 5.21 -3.64 -7.86
N ARG A 66 5.00 -4.96 -7.98
CA ARG A 66 5.61 -5.81 -9.02
C ARG A 66 4.80 -5.89 -10.32
N GLU A 67 3.72 -5.13 -10.44
CA GLU A 67 2.83 -5.13 -11.62
C GLU A 67 2.40 -6.55 -12.06
N ILE A 68 2.11 -7.43 -11.09
CA ILE A 68 1.64 -8.79 -11.39
C ILE A 68 0.13 -8.80 -11.69
N GLY A 69 -0.31 -9.75 -12.52
CA GLY A 69 -1.73 -9.95 -12.79
C GLY A 69 -2.51 -10.35 -11.53
N ASN A 70 -3.79 -9.96 -11.46
CA ASN A 70 -4.66 -10.20 -10.30
C ASN A 70 -4.71 -11.67 -9.85
N ASP A 71 -4.62 -12.59 -10.81
CA ASP A 71 -4.64 -14.04 -10.56
C ASP A 71 -3.42 -14.52 -9.75
N PHE A 72 -2.30 -13.79 -9.84
CA PHE A 72 -1.05 -14.09 -9.14
C PHE A 72 -0.93 -13.39 -7.78
N ILE A 73 -1.87 -12.51 -7.44
CA ILE A 73 -1.91 -11.82 -6.14
C ILE A 73 -2.40 -12.78 -5.05
N THR A 74 -3.39 -13.61 -5.38
CA THR A 74 -3.94 -14.59 -4.45
C THR A 74 -2.91 -15.70 -4.22
N ASN A 75 -2.76 -16.14 -2.97
CA ASN A 75 -1.84 -17.23 -2.64
C ASN A 75 -2.15 -18.48 -3.47
N SER A 76 -1.14 -18.98 -4.18
CA SER A 76 -1.28 -20.06 -5.16
C SER A 76 -1.59 -21.43 -4.54
N PHE A 77 -1.25 -21.63 -3.27
CA PHE A 77 -1.50 -22.87 -2.54
C PHE A 77 -2.91 -22.92 -1.96
N THR A 78 -3.33 -21.86 -1.25
CA THR A 78 -4.64 -21.83 -0.61
C THR A 78 -5.76 -21.46 -1.56
N LYS A 79 -5.49 -20.59 -2.55
CA LYS A 79 -6.45 -20.07 -3.53
C LYS A 79 -7.76 -19.54 -2.91
N GLY A 80 -7.70 -19.14 -1.63
CA GLY A 80 -8.87 -18.66 -0.90
C GLY A 80 -9.11 -17.17 -1.13
N ASP A 81 -10.17 -16.65 -0.51
CA ASP A 81 -10.51 -15.23 -0.58
C ASP A 81 -9.34 -14.38 -0.07
N CYS A 82 -8.79 -13.56 -0.96
CA CYS A 82 -7.70 -12.66 -0.64
C CYS A 82 -8.26 -11.44 0.07
N GLU A 83 -7.69 -11.11 1.23
CA GLU A 83 -8.08 -9.95 2.02
C GLU A 83 -6.84 -9.24 2.55
N VAL A 84 -6.82 -7.92 2.35
CA VAL A 84 -5.76 -7.04 2.82
C VAL A 84 -6.42 -5.86 3.54
N SER A 85 -5.92 -5.52 4.73
CA SER A 85 -6.37 -4.34 5.45
C SER A 85 -5.22 -3.46 5.93
N LEU A 86 -5.50 -2.16 5.98
CA LEU A 86 -4.61 -1.14 6.50
C LEU A 86 -5.40 -0.25 7.46
N THR A 87 -4.91 -0.10 8.68
CA THR A 87 -5.41 0.88 9.65
C THR A 87 -4.36 1.98 9.83
N PHE A 88 -4.79 3.23 9.80
CA PHE A 88 -3.91 4.39 9.96
C PHE A 88 -4.66 5.57 10.58
N ASP A 89 -3.91 6.41 11.28
CA ASP A 89 -4.42 7.65 11.84
C ASP A 89 -4.07 8.81 10.91
N ALA A 90 -5.03 9.70 10.69
CA ALA A 90 -4.81 10.95 9.98
C ALA A 90 -5.10 12.11 10.93
N THR A 91 -4.06 12.89 11.24
CA THR A 91 -4.17 14.05 12.14
C THR A 91 -4.17 15.34 11.33
N PHE A 92 -5.16 16.20 11.55
CA PHE A 92 -5.27 17.52 10.93
C PHE A 92 -5.75 18.52 11.98
N ASN A 93 -5.04 19.63 12.17
CA ASN A 93 -5.38 20.67 13.16
C ASN A 93 -5.61 20.14 14.59
N ASN A 94 -4.80 19.18 15.03
CA ASN A 94 -4.90 18.47 16.33
C ASN A 94 -6.09 17.53 16.48
N ASP A 95 -6.95 17.39 15.48
CA ASP A 95 -7.96 16.34 15.43
C ASP A 95 -7.38 15.10 14.74
N THR A 96 -7.53 13.93 15.37
CA THR A 96 -7.07 12.66 14.85
C THR A 96 -8.27 11.79 14.51
N ASP A 97 -8.39 11.44 13.23
CA ASP A 97 -9.35 10.47 12.74
C ASP A 97 -8.64 9.15 12.41
N THR A 98 -9.21 8.03 12.83
CA THR A 98 -8.71 6.70 12.50
C THR A 98 -9.43 6.17 11.27
N TYR A 99 -8.66 5.70 10.30
CA TYR A 99 -9.16 5.14 9.05
C TYR A 99 -8.77 3.68 8.92
N LYS A 100 -9.68 2.90 8.33
CA LYS A 100 -9.44 1.50 7.98
C LYS A 100 -9.82 1.25 6.54
N ILE A 101 -8.87 0.76 5.75
CA ILE A 101 -9.11 0.27 4.39
C ILE A 101 -9.15 -1.25 4.44
N VAL A 102 -10.16 -1.84 3.80
CA VAL A 102 -10.25 -3.30 3.60
C VAL A 102 -10.45 -3.58 2.12
N ARG A 103 -9.47 -4.25 1.51
CA ARG A 103 -9.54 -4.71 0.12
C ARG A 103 -9.67 -6.21 0.06
N LYS A 104 -10.56 -6.68 -0.83
CA LYS A 104 -10.72 -8.08 -1.14
C LYS A 104 -10.49 -8.32 -2.62
N LEU A 105 -9.98 -9.51 -2.94
CA LEU A 105 -9.83 -10.04 -4.28
C LEU A 105 -10.58 -11.38 -4.32
N ASN A 106 -11.31 -11.61 -5.41
CA ASN A 106 -12.14 -12.80 -5.62
C ASN A 106 -13.20 -13.02 -4.52
N PRO A 107 -14.24 -12.16 -4.41
CA PRO A 107 -14.61 -11.05 -5.31
C PRO A 107 -13.92 -9.72 -4.97
N THR A 108 -13.69 -8.90 -6.00
CA THR A 108 -13.04 -7.59 -5.85
C THR A 108 -13.92 -6.59 -5.09
N LYS A 109 -13.49 -6.16 -3.91
CA LYS A 109 -14.16 -5.14 -3.10
C LYS A 109 -13.15 -4.21 -2.43
N CYS A 110 -13.54 -2.96 -2.17
CA CYS A 110 -12.76 -2.01 -1.38
C CYS A 110 -13.73 -1.26 -0.47
N ALA A 111 -13.56 -1.43 0.83
CA ALA A 111 -14.29 -0.73 1.86
C ALA A 111 -13.36 0.26 2.58
N LEU A 112 -13.90 1.42 2.96
CA LEU A 112 -13.20 2.46 3.69
C LEU A 112 -14.04 2.88 4.89
N TYR A 113 -13.44 2.83 6.07
CA TYR A 113 -14.06 3.25 7.32
C TYR A 113 -13.34 4.46 7.89
N LYS A 114 -14.08 5.36 8.53
CA LYS A 114 -13.59 6.49 9.31
C LYS A 114 -14.22 6.41 10.71
N ASN A 115 -13.40 6.26 11.75
CA ASN A 115 -13.87 6.12 13.14
C ASN A 115 -14.98 5.05 13.25
N ASP A 116 -14.74 3.89 12.63
CA ASP A 116 -15.66 2.76 12.51
C ASP A 116 -16.95 2.99 11.69
N GLU A 117 -17.17 4.18 11.16
CA GLU A 117 -18.26 4.46 10.22
C GLU A 117 -17.87 4.14 8.77
N ASP A 118 -18.73 3.44 8.04
CA ASP A 118 -18.52 3.13 6.63
C ASP A 118 -18.70 4.38 5.76
N ILE A 119 -17.63 4.82 5.12
CA ILE A 119 -17.60 5.95 4.19
C ILE A 119 -17.30 5.50 2.74
N THR A 120 -17.46 4.20 2.46
CA THR A 120 -17.28 3.60 1.15
C THR A 120 -18.16 4.28 0.11
N ARG A 121 -17.61 4.57 -1.07
CA ARG A 121 -18.36 5.20 -2.15
C ARG A 121 -19.03 4.15 -3.03
N SER A 122 -20.01 4.61 -3.82
CA SER A 122 -20.84 3.74 -4.67
C SER A 122 -20.08 2.93 -5.72
N THR A 123 -18.87 3.34 -6.09
CA THR A 123 -18.03 2.60 -7.03
C THR A 123 -16.61 2.45 -6.51
N LEU A 124 -15.96 1.35 -6.89
CA LEU A 124 -14.55 1.08 -6.55
C LEU A 124 -13.64 2.24 -6.94
N ALA A 125 -13.84 2.82 -8.13
CA ALA A 125 -13.06 3.96 -8.61
C ALA A 125 -13.21 5.21 -7.72
N LYS A 126 -14.43 5.51 -7.26
CA LYS A 126 -14.68 6.63 -6.35
C LYS A 126 -14.07 6.40 -4.97
N THR A 127 -14.13 5.17 -4.45
CA THR A 127 -13.48 4.80 -3.17
C THR A 127 -11.96 4.89 -3.29
N ASN A 128 -11.37 4.39 -4.38
CA ASN A 128 -9.94 4.49 -4.64
C ASN A 128 -9.48 5.96 -4.71
N LYS A 129 -10.24 6.81 -5.41
CA LYS A 129 -9.94 8.24 -5.48
C LYS A 129 -10.01 8.89 -4.09
N LEU A 130 -11.03 8.57 -3.30
CA LEU A 130 -11.15 9.07 -1.93
C LEU A 130 -9.96 8.68 -1.04
N ILE A 131 -9.46 7.44 -1.14
CA ILE A 131 -8.28 6.97 -0.42
C ILE A 131 -7.03 7.77 -0.83
N GLN A 132 -6.84 7.97 -2.14
CA GLN A 132 -5.69 8.71 -2.67
C GLN A 132 -5.74 10.20 -2.26
N ASP A 133 -6.92 10.82 -2.33
CA ASP A 133 -7.16 12.20 -1.90
C ASP A 133 -6.91 12.37 -0.39
N LEU A 134 -7.19 11.34 0.41
CA LEU A 134 -6.96 11.33 1.85
C LEU A 134 -5.46 11.35 2.18
N LEU A 135 -4.67 10.53 1.49
CA LEU A 135 -3.22 10.43 1.66
C LEU A 135 -2.46 11.55 0.95
N ARG A 136 -3.10 12.23 -0.02
CA ARG A 136 -2.52 13.29 -0.86
C ARG A 136 -1.19 12.91 -1.50
N THR A 137 -1.02 11.63 -1.81
CA THR A 137 0.23 11.09 -2.35
C THR A 137 -0.08 10.24 -3.57
N PRO A 138 0.33 10.67 -4.78
CA PRO A 138 0.23 9.85 -5.99
C PRO A 138 1.01 8.54 -5.84
N ALA A 139 0.56 7.49 -6.54
CA ALA A 139 1.20 6.17 -6.49
C ALA A 139 2.69 6.21 -6.84
N THR A 140 3.06 7.00 -7.85
CA THR A 140 4.45 7.19 -8.29
C THR A 140 5.31 7.81 -7.18
N VAL A 141 4.79 8.83 -6.49
CA VAL A 141 5.50 9.47 -5.38
C VAL A 141 5.69 8.50 -4.22
N PHE A 142 4.65 7.71 -3.90
CA PHE A 142 4.71 6.72 -2.83
C PHE A 142 5.72 5.61 -3.12
N GLN A 143 5.75 5.11 -4.35
CA GLN A 143 6.71 4.09 -4.80
C GLN A 143 8.15 4.58 -4.76
N HIS A 144 8.43 5.86 -5.04
CA HIS A 144 9.81 6.35 -5.08
C HIS A 144 10.29 6.98 -3.77
N SER A 145 9.38 7.42 -2.90
CA SER A 145 9.72 8.17 -1.68
C SER A 145 9.43 7.42 -0.38
N VAL A 146 8.36 6.61 -0.35
CA VAL A 146 7.94 5.90 0.87
C VAL A 146 8.42 4.45 0.85
N ILE A 147 8.31 3.77 -0.29
CA ILE A 147 8.76 2.39 -0.45
C ILE A 147 10.07 2.34 -1.23
N MET A 148 11.20 2.25 -0.53
CA MET A 148 12.50 2.02 -1.17
C MET A 148 12.73 0.51 -1.36
N SER A 149 12.27 -0.05 -2.47
CA SER A 149 12.53 -1.45 -2.82
C SER A 149 13.94 -1.63 -3.39
N ALA A 150 14.70 -2.61 -2.90
CA ALA A 150 16.07 -2.89 -3.35
C ALA A 150 16.18 -3.20 -4.86
N ASN A 151 15.11 -3.69 -5.49
CA ASN A 151 15.11 -4.11 -6.90
C ASN A 151 14.38 -3.13 -7.85
N ASN A 152 13.57 -2.20 -7.32
CA ASN A 152 12.83 -1.20 -8.11
C ASN A 152 13.29 0.25 -7.84
N ALA A 153 14.32 0.44 -7.03
CA ALA A 153 14.94 1.74 -6.84
C ALA A 153 15.82 2.09 -8.05
N GLN A 154 15.21 2.41 -9.19
CA GLN A 154 15.91 3.27 -10.14
C GLN A 154 16.11 4.60 -9.39
N PRO A 155 17.35 5.01 -9.07
CA PRO A 155 17.58 6.23 -8.32
C PRO A 155 16.92 7.40 -9.07
N PHE A 156 16.39 8.39 -8.36
CA PHE A 156 15.77 9.57 -9.00
C PHE A 156 16.67 10.15 -10.12
N MET A 157 17.99 10.16 -9.92
CA MET A 157 18.97 10.65 -10.90
C MET A 157 19.04 9.82 -12.19
N ALA A 158 18.69 8.53 -12.11
CA ALA A 158 18.68 7.62 -13.24
C ALA A 158 17.37 7.64 -14.02
N LEU A 159 16.28 8.21 -13.49
CA LEU A 159 14.99 8.32 -14.18
C LEU A 159 15.12 9.15 -15.48
N LYS A 160 14.33 8.79 -16.50
CA LYS A 160 14.24 9.56 -17.75
C LYS A 160 13.84 11.01 -17.44
N LYS A 161 14.29 11.97 -18.27
CA LYS A 161 14.02 13.41 -18.07
C LYS A 161 12.52 13.70 -17.90
N THR A 162 11.67 13.02 -18.66
CA THR A 162 10.21 13.13 -18.59
C THR A 162 9.66 12.67 -17.24
N ASP A 163 10.12 11.51 -16.75
CA ASP A 163 9.61 10.93 -15.50
C ASP A 163 10.10 11.70 -14.27
N ARG A 164 11.35 12.22 -14.31
CA ARG A 164 11.85 13.17 -13.29
C ARG A 164 10.99 14.42 -13.19
N ARG A 165 10.63 15.00 -14.34
CA ARG A 165 9.77 16.19 -14.39
C ARG A 165 8.39 15.89 -13.80
N LYS A 166 7.75 14.79 -14.20
CA LYS A 166 6.46 14.36 -13.64
C LYS A 166 6.52 14.14 -12.13
N PHE A 167 7.59 13.51 -11.64
CA PHE A 167 7.80 13.30 -10.20
C PHE A 167 7.93 14.64 -9.44
N VAL A 168 8.68 15.61 -9.96
CA VAL A 168 8.81 16.92 -9.31
C VAL A 168 7.48 17.69 -9.38
N GLU A 169 6.79 17.66 -10.51
CA GLU A 169 5.46 18.29 -10.66
C GLU A 169 4.44 17.67 -9.70
N SER A 170 4.46 16.35 -9.50
CA SER A 170 3.55 15.66 -8.58
C SER A 170 3.85 15.95 -7.12
N VAL A 171 5.13 16.01 -6.74
CA VAL A 171 5.56 16.41 -5.38
C VAL A 171 5.19 17.87 -5.09
N LEU A 172 5.32 18.76 -6.07
CA LEU A 172 4.98 20.18 -5.92
C LEU A 172 3.49 20.50 -6.14
N GLY A 173 2.68 19.51 -6.53
CA GLY A 173 1.25 19.71 -6.82
C GLY A 173 0.96 20.56 -8.06
N LEU A 174 1.89 20.60 -9.02
CA LEU A 174 1.79 21.38 -10.25
C LEU A 174 1.06 20.67 -11.39
N GLU A 175 0.56 19.44 -11.16
CA GLU A 175 -0.14 18.62 -12.16
C GLU A 175 -1.33 19.34 -12.81
N VAL A 176 -1.98 20.26 -12.08
CA VAL A 176 -3.11 21.07 -12.57
C VAL A 176 -2.71 21.93 -13.77
N PHE A 177 -1.48 22.45 -13.79
CA PHE A 177 -0.99 23.28 -14.89
C PHE A 177 -0.60 22.45 -16.11
N THR A 178 -0.12 21.23 -15.90
CA THR A 178 0.22 20.31 -16.99
C THR A 178 -1.03 19.77 -17.68
N ALA A 179 -2.16 19.64 -16.98
CA ALA A 179 -3.44 19.21 -17.54
C ALA A 179 -4.23 20.31 -18.29
N MET A 180 -3.82 21.58 -18.16
CA MET A 180 -4.43 22.72 -18.85
C MET A 180 -3.84 23.00 -20.24
N VAL A 181 -2.82 22.24 -20.65
CA VAL A 181 -2.15 22.34 -21.96
C VAL A 181 -2.61 21.24 -22.89
#